data_AF-A0A7X0SL37-F1
#
_entry.id   AF-A0A7X0SL37-F1
#
_cell.length_a   1.000
_cell.length_b   1.000
_cell.length_c   1.000
_cell.angle_alpha   90.00
_cell.angle_beta   90.00
_cell.angle_gamma   90.00
#
_symmetry.space_group_name_H-M   'P 1'
#
loop_
_entity.id
_entity.type
_entity.pdbx_description
1 polymer ?
#
loop_
_entity_poly.entity_id
_entity_poly.type
_entity_poly.pdbx_seq_one_letter_code
_entity_poly.pdbx_strand_id
1 'polypeptide(L)'
;MSQIVLSDDLVEITAEINSYKQVAGQAVFEIGKRLKHVKDNDLAHGQWYEWLKSVDVTPQTATRMVQAYEQFGNRTTSYDLPTGKIFEMLSLPESVDRQGFIEEAHTVPSTGEQKTVDEMTVKELREVKKALQEVERAKEESDKRAEQAKHSAHHFEKLWNQAKNQPPIIQTKTVAPSDYEELRSQANEAQQLRNENVKLQRGLIEQRAEYESRLSKEDKNSSINKELRKGCKELLQNHGLYAEAIIYSLSLSNGEREAAQIIEAFQMQYSQEVQSFFNKIKQMTAVRSVG
;
A
#
# COMPACT_ATOMS: atom_id res chain seq x y z
N MET A 1 -24.67 92.02 9.78
CA MET A 1 -25.16 90.78 9.14
C MET A 1 -26.16 91.18 8.08
N SER A 2 -25.81 91.04 6.81
CA SER A 2 -26.76 91.15 5.71
C SER A 2 -27.72 89.97 5.78
N GLN A 3 -29.04 90.22 5.84
CA GLN A 3 -30.02 89.16 5.67
C GLN A 3 -29.87 88.61 4.25
N ILE A 4 -29.58 87.32 4.14
CA ILE A 4 -29.66 86.59 2.88
C ILE A 4 -31.14 86.47 2.57
N VAL A 5 -31.59 87.16 1.52
CA VAL A 5 -32.95 86.99 0.99
C VAL A 5 -32.90 85.79 0.05
N LEU A 6 -33.63 84.73 0.37
CA LEU A 6 -33.80 83.57 -0.50
C LEU A 6 -34.93 83.87 -1.49
N SER A 7 -34.82 83.36 -2.73
CA SER A 7 -35.94 83.38 -3.67
C SER A 7 -37.09 82.49 -3.16
N ASP A 8 -38.32 82.82 -3.52
CA ASP A 8 -39.50 81.98 -3.29
C ASP A 8 -39.79 81.04 -4.49
N ASP A 9 -39.06 81.18 -5.61
CA ASP A 9 -39.21 80.33 -6.78
C ASP A 9 -38.40 79.02 -6.64
N LEU A 10 -39.11 77.89 -6.68
CA LEU A 10 -38.51 76.56 -6.59
C LEU A 10 -37.49 76.31 -7.72
N VAL A 11 -37.73 76.83 -8.92
CA VAL A 11 -36.81 76.64 -10.06
C VAL A 11 -35.49 77.38 -9.80
N GLU A 12 -35.57 78.62 -9.31
CA GLU A 12 -34.41 79.44 -8.96
C GLU A 12 -33.61 78.81 -7.80
N ILE A 13 -34.27 78.43 -6.70
CA ILE A 13 -33.62 77.73 -5.57
C ILE A 13 -32.94 76.43 -6.05
N THR A 14 -33.58 75.68 -6.95
CA THR A 14 -33.02 74.43 -7.48
C THR A 14 -31.75 74.70 -8.29
N ALA A 15 -31.75 75.74 -9.14
CA ALA A 15 -30.58 76.14 -9.92
C ALA A 15 -29.43 76.59 -9.01
N GLU A 16 -29.71 77.39 -7.97
CA GLU A 16 -28.70 77.80 -6.98
C GLU A 16 -28.08 76.62 -6.27
N ILE A 17 -28.90 75.68 -5.77
CA ILE A 17 -28.41 74.46 -5.09
C ILE A 17 -27.50 73.65 -6.02
N ASN A 18 -27.86 73.51 -7.30
CA ASN A 18 -27.06 72.76 -8.25
C ASN A 18 -25.73 73.47 -8.58
N SER A 19 -25.74 74.80 -8.68
CA SER A 19 -24.51 75.60 -8.81
C SER A 19 -23.57 75.39 -7.62
N TYR A 20 -24.07 75.45 -6.38
CA TYR A 20 -23.24 75.18 -5.20
C TYR A 20 -22.70 73.74 -5.16
N LYS A 21 -23.46 72.75 -5.61
CA LYS A 21 -22.98 71.36 -5.73
C LYS A 21 -21.85 71.24 -6.74
N GLN A 22 -21.93 71.93 -7.87
CA GLN A 22 -20.88 71.96 -8.89
C GLN A 22 -19.61 72.61 -8.33
N VAL A 23 -19.73 73.76 -7.66
CA VAL A 23 -18.61 74.43 -6.99
C VAL A 23 -17.98 73.51 -5.93
N ALA A 24 -18.78 72.77 -5.17
CA ALA A 24 -18.28 71.80 -4.21
C ALA A 24 -17.54 70.62 -4.89
N GLY A 25 -18.01 70.15 -6.04
CA GLY A 25 -17.32 69.16 -6.87
C GLY A 25 -15.96 69.65 -7.36
N GLN A 26 -15.90 70.87 -7.89
CA GLN A 26 -14.65 71.52 -8.31
C GLN A 26 -13.67 71.70 -7.15
N ALA A 27 -14.17 72.13 -5.98
CA ALA A 27 -13.36 72.31 -4.78
C ALA A 27 -12.66 71.01 -4.34
N VAL A 28 -13.33 69.85 -4.49
CA VAL A 28 -12.72 68.53 -4.18
C VAL A 28 -11.46 68.28 -5.01
N PHE A 29 -11.48 68.60 -6.30
CA PHE A 29 -10.32 68.44 -7.18
C PHE A 29 -9.20 69.44 -6.84
N GLU A 30 -9.55 70.70 -6.64
CA GLU A 30 -8.59 71.76 -6.31
C GLU A 30 -7.91 71.54 -4.94
N ILE A 31 -8.67 71.06 -3.95
CA ILE A 31 -8.13 70.64 -2.65
C ILE A 31 -7.23 69.41 -2.86
N GLY A 32 -7.68 68.40 -3.61
CA GLY A 32 -6.89 67.21 -3.95
C GLY A 32 -5.54 67.53 -4.59
N LYS A 33 -5.52 68.47 -5.53
CA LYS A 33 -4.30 68.96 -6.19
C LYS A 33 -3.30 69.58 -5.20
N ARG A 34 -3.77 70.42 -4.28
CA ARG A 34 -2.93 71.06 -3.24
C ARG A 34 -2.43 70.04 -2.22
N LEU A 35 -3.30 69.13 -1.79
CA LEU A 35 -2.94 68.02 -0.92
C LEU A 35 -1.84 67.15 -1.55
N LYS A 36 -1.97 66.81 -2.84
CA LYS A 36 -0.95 66.06 -3.58
C LYS A 36 0.37 66.83 -3.64
N HIS A 37 0.32 68.11 -3.97
CA HIS A 37 1.51 68.95 -4.05
C HIS A 37 2.30 68.96 -2.73
N VAL A 38 1.63 69.19 -1.61
CA VAL A 38 2.27 69.18 -0.27
C VAL A 38 2.82 67.79 0.08
N LYS A 39 2.06 66.73 -0.25
CA LYS A 39 2.50 65.34 -0.02
C LYS A 39 3.76 64.99 -0.80
N ASP A 40 3.88 65.46 -2.03
CA ASP A 40 4.97 65.11 -2.95
C ASP A 40 6.21 66.01 -2.76
N ASN A 41 6.07 67.23 -2.22
CA ASN A 41 7.16 68.24 -2.21
C ASN A 41 7.56 68.78 -0.82
N ASP A 42 6.67 68.81 0.17
CA ASP A 42 6.87 69.69 1.35
C ASP A 42 7.09 68.97 2.69
N LEU A 43 6.91 67.64 2.77
CA LEU A 43 6.89 66.95 4.07
C LEU A 43 7.81 65.74 4.16
N ALA A 44 8.73 65.78 5.13
CA ALA A 44 9.50 64.62 5.56
C ALA A 44 8.58 63.53 6.15
N HIS A 45 8.99 62.25 6.10
CA HIS A 45 8.22 61.13 6.62
C HIS A 45 7.68 61.39 8.03
N GLY A 46 6.35 61.36 8.19
CA GLY A 46 5.65 61.51 9.47
C GLY A 46 4.93 62.85 9.68
N GLN A 47 5.23 63.91 8.92
CA GLN A 47 4.61 65.23 9.12
C GLN A 47 3.25 65.41 8.41
N TRP A 48 2.92 64.54 7.45
CA TRP A 48 1.66 64.57 6.70
C TRP A 48 0.42 64.56 7.60
N TYR A 49 0.38 63.69 8.60
CA TYR A 49 -0.78 63.53 9.46
C TYR A 49 -1.03 64.75 10.35
N GLU A 50 0.03 65.34 10.91
CA GLU A 50 -0.09 66.54 11.75
C GLU A 50 -0.49 67.77 10.92
N TRP A 51 0.03 67.90 9.69
CA TRP A 51 -0.40 68.97 8.79
C TRP A 51 -1.87 68.83 8.40
N LEU A 52 -2.35 67.63 8.09
CA LEU A 52 -3.76 67.39 7.78
C LEU A 52 -4.71 67.81 8.91
N LYS A 53 -4.32 67.63 10.18
CA LYS A 53 -5.09 68.12 11.32
C LYS A 53 -5.19 69.65 11.34
N SER A 54 -4.13 70.36 10.95
CA SER A 54 -4.12 71.84 10.94
C SER A 54 -5.10 72.45 9.95
N VAL A 55 -5.48 71.71 8.91
CA VAL A 55 -6.46 72.11 7.89
C VAL A 55 -7.82 71.42 8.05
N ASP A 56 -8.04 70.72 9.17
CA ASP A 56 -9.27 69.98 9.50
C ASP A 56 -9.70 68.95 8.43
N VAL A 57 -8.72 68.23 7.86
CA VAL A 57 -8.98 67.18 6.87
C VAL A 57 -8.53 65.83 7.41
N THR A 58 -9.43 64.85 7.41
CA THR A 58 -9.05 63.48 7.80
C THR A 58 -8.17 62.82 6.73
N PRO A 59 -7.28 61.87 7.09
CA PRO A 59 -6.44 61.18 6.10
C PRO A 59 -7.23 60.43 5.02
N GLN A 60 -8.39 59.87 5.38
CA GLN A 60 -9.26 59.20 4.42
C GLN A 60 -9.83 60.20 3.41
N THR A 61 -10.35 61.33 3.88
CA THR A 61 -10.86 62.39 3.01
C THR A 61 -9.75 62.96 2.12
N ALA A 62 -8.58 63.24 2.70
CA ALA A 62 -7.43 63.73 1.96
C ALA A 62 -7.01 62.76 0.84
N THR A 63 -6.92 61.46 1.16
CA THR A 63 -6.58 60.42 0.17
C THR A 63 -7.61 60.36 -0.96
N ARG A 64 -8.90 60.39 -0.64
CA ARG A 64 -9.98 60.41 -1.64
C ARG A 64 -9.94 61.65 -2.53
N MET A 65 -9.69 62.83 -1.96
CA MET A 65 -9.56 64.08 -2.74
C MET A 65 -8.34 64.04 -3.67
N VAL A 66 -7.19 63.53 -3.18
CA VAL A 66 -5.99 63.33 -4.01
C VAL A 66 -6.28 62.35 -5.14
N GLN A 67 -6.89 61.20 -4.85
CA GLN A 67 -7.25 60.22 -5.88
C GLN A 67 -8.26 60.78 -6.89
N ALA A 68 -9.22 61.60 -6.44
CA ALA A 68 -10.16 62.28 -7.32
C ALA A 68 -9.42 63.20 -8.30
N TYR A 69 -8.48 63.99 -7.81
CA TYR A 69 -7.64 64.81 -8.68
C TYR A 69 -6.80 63.96 -9.66
N GLU A 70 -6.16 62.89 -9.21
CA GLU A 70 -5.32 62.04 -10.06
C GLU A 70 -6.12 61.30 -11.14
N GLN A 71 -7.32 60.79 -10.81
CA GLN A 71 -8.14 59.98 -11.72
C GLN A 71 -9.04 60.82 -12.64
N PHE A 72 -9.47 62.01 -12.22
CA PHE A 72 -10.46 62.81 -12.96
C PHE A 72 -10.01 64.25 -13.27
N GLY A 73 -9.04 64.82 -12.54
CA GLY A 73 -8.75 66.26 -12.49
C GLY A 73 -8.32 66.93 -13.81
N ASN A 74 -8.10 66.19 -14.89
CA ASN A 74 -7.81 66.74 -16.21
C ASN A 74 -9.04 66.80 -17.13
N ARG A 75 -10.24 66.48 -16.66
CA ARG A 75 -11.41 66.21 -17.51
C ARG A 75 -12.60 67.13 -17.19
N THR A 76 -13.03 67.91 -18.18
CA THR A 76 -14.04 68.97 -18.05
C THR A 76 -15.39 68.47 -17.50
N THR A 77 -15.85 67.34 -18.02
CA THR A 77 -17.10 66.65 -17.66
C THR A 77 -17.16 66.13 -16.21
N SER A 78 -16.01 65.90 -15.58
CA SER A 78 -15.96 65.43 -14.19
C SER A 78 -16.19 66.54 -13.16
N TYR A 79 -15.99 67.80 -13.56
CA TYR A 79 -16.19 68.97 -12.70
C TYR A 79 -17.66 69.26 -12.40
N ASP A 80 -18.56 68.78 -13.25
CA ASP A 80 -20.00 68.99 -13.12
C ASP A 80 -20.64 67.94 -12.19
N LEU A 81 -19.88 66.91 -11.80
CA LEU A 81 -20.39 65.85 -10.96
C LEU A 81 -20.42 66.26 -9.48
N PRO A 82 -21.54 65.98 -8.78
CA PRO A 82 -21.60 66.14 -7.33
C PRO A 82 -20.55 65.28 -6.61
N THR A 83 -19.98 65.80 -5.51
CA THR A 83 -18.94 65.15 -4.68
C THR A 83 -19.25 63.69 -4.33
N GLY A 84 -20.51 63.38 -4.04
CA GLY A 84 -20.94 62.01 -3.73
C GLY A 84 -20.68 61.02 -4.86
N LYS A 85 -20.96 61.41 -6.11
CA LYS A 85 -20.71 60.57 -7.30
C LYS A 85 -19.21 60.42 -7.56
N ILE A 86 -18.44 61.50 -7.42
CA ILE A 86 -16.97 61.48 -7.56
C ILE A 86 -16.36 60.41 -6.64
N PHE A 87 -16.73 60.42 -5.35
CA PHE A 87 -16.18 59.45 -4.39
C PHE A 87 -16.69 58.02 -4.58
N GLU A 88 -17.90 57.83 -5.11
CA GLU A 88 -18.36 56.48 -5.46
C GLU A 88 -17.54 55.89 -6.61
N MET A 89 -17.22 56.70 -7.63
CA MET A 89 -16.44 56.25 -8.78
C MET A 89 -14.98 55.94 -8.44
N LEU A 90 -14.42 56.48 -7.36
CA LEU A 90 -13.06 56.12 -6.91
C LEU A 90 -12.90 54.62 -6.61
N SER A 91 -13.99 53.94 -6.29
CA SER A 91 -13.98 52.50 -6.00
C SER A 91 -14.13 51.62 -7.25
N LEU A 92 -14.25 52.20 -8.44
CA LEU A 92 -14.22 51.45 -9.68
C LEU A 92 -12.79 50.92 -9.94
N PRO A 93 -12.62 49.76 -10.59
CA PRO A 93 -11.30 49.26 -10.98
C PRO A 93 -10.54 50.27 -11.85
N GLU A 94 -9.20 50.36 -11.73
CA GLU A 94 -8.39 51.27 -12.56
C GLU A 94 -8.48 50.99 -14.06
N SER A 95 -8.85 49.76 -14.46
CA SER A 95 -9.10 49.36 -15.85
C SER A 95 -10.30 50.06 -16.49
N VAL A 96 -11.23 50.58 -15.69
CA VAL A 96 -12.41 51.29 -16.19
C VAL A 96 -12.01 52.72 -16.53
N ASP A 97 -12.11 53.09 -17.81
CA ASP A 97 -11.97 54.48 -18.21
C ASP A 97 -13.08 55.31 -17.57
N ARG A 98 -12.69 56.19 -16.66
CA ARG A 98 -13.61 57.06 -15.94
C ARG A 98 -14.41 57.97 -16.86
N GLN A 99 -13.83 58.40 -17.99
CA GLN A 99 -14.49 59.36 -18.87
C GLN A 99 -15.60 58.69 -19.66
N GLY A 100 -15.25 57.60 -20.35
CA GLY A 100 -16.24 56.74 -20.99
C GLY A 100 -17.32 56.32 -20.00
N PHE A 101 -16.94 55.94 -18.78
CA PHE A 101 -17.93 55.55 -17.77
C PHE A 101 -18.93 56.67 -17.41
N ILE A 102 -18.50 57.94 -17.38
CA ILE A 102 -19.40 59.07 -17.09
C ILE A 102 -20.35 59.34 -18.26
N GLU A 103 -19.84 59.26 -19.50
CA GLU A 103 -20.57 59.59 -20.73
C GLU A 103 -21.48 58.46 -21.23
N GLU A 104 -21.10 57.21 -20.98
CA GLU A 104 -21.87 56.04 -21.39
C GLU A 104 -23.14 55.87 -20.56
N ALA A 105 -24.20 55.40 -21.22
CA ALA A 105 -25.42 55.02 -20.54
C ALA A 105 -25.28 53.62 -19.94
N HIS A 106 -25.60 53.49 -18.65
CA HIS A 106 -25.56 52.24 -17.90
C HIS A 106 -26.95 51.79 -17.52
N THR A 107 -27.14 50.47 -17.52
CA THR A 107 -28.42 49.88 -17.12
C THR A 107 -28.51 49.84 -15.61
N VAL A 108 -29.46 50.59 -15.06
CA VAL A 108 -29.73 50.58 -13.61
C VAL A 108 -30.42 49.26 -13.24
N PRO A 109 -29.84 48.43 -12.37
CA PRO A 109 -30.39 47.09 -12.07
C PRO A 109 -31.80 47.09 -11.49
N SER A 110 -32.18 48.11 -10.69
CA SER A 110 -33.48 48.17 -10.04
C SER A 110 -34.62 48.63 -10.96
N THR A 111 -34.34 49.53 -11.92
CA THR A 111 -35.35 50.09 -12.81
C THR A 111 -35.30 49.55 -14.23
N GLY A 112 -34.15 49.02 -14.65
CA GLY A 112 -33.88 48.60 -16.04
C GLY A 112 -33.67 49.75 -17.00
N GLU A 113 -33.69 51.00 -16.53
CA GLU A 113 -33.50 52.19 -17.36
C GLU A 113 -32.01 52.39 -17.69
N GLN A 114 -31.75 52.88 -18.90
CA GLN A 114 -30.42 53.31 -19.32
C GLN A 114 -30.22 54.76 -18.91
N LYS A 115 -29.26 55.02 -18.02
CA LYS A 115 -28.94 56.37 -17.51
C LYS A 115 -27.45 56.62 -17.55
N THR A 116 -27.05 57.84 -17.87
CA THR A 116 -25.67 58.31 -17.68
C THR A 116 -25.38 58.56 -16.21
N VAL A 117 -24.09 58.72 -15.85
CA VAL A 117 -23.70 58.98 -14.46
C VAL A 117 -24.30 60.29 -13.92
N ASP A 118 -24.54 61.28 -14.79
CA ASP A 118 -25.15 62.54 -14.38
C ASP A 118 -26.64 62.41 -14.04
N GLU A 119 -27.38 61.60 -14.80
CA GLU A 119 -28.81 61.38 -14.59
C GLU A 119 -29.13 60.47 -13.39
N MET A 120 -28.25 59.51 -13.11
CA MET A 120 -28.48 58.55 -12.04
C MET A 120 -28.29 59.15 -10.64
N THR A 121 -29.04 58.65 -9.67
CA THR A 121 -28.82 58.94 -8.25
C THR A 121 -27.57 58.21 -7.74
N VAL A 122 -27.01 58.66 -6.61
CA VAL A 122 -25.88 57.97 -5.95
C VAL A 122 -26.21 56.51 -5.62
N LYS A 123 -27.48 56.21 -5.33
CA LYS A 123 -27.94 54.85 -5.06
C LYS A 123 -27.89 53.99 -6.33
N GLU A 124 -28.43 54.48 -7.43
CA GLU A 124 -28.39 53.78 -8.72
C GLU A 124 -26.94 53.59 -9.20
N LEU A 125 -26.05 54.57 -9.02
CA LEU A 125 -24.62 54.44 -9.31
C LEU A 125 -23.95 53.30 -8.52
N ARG A 126 -24.31 53.13 -7.24
CA ARG A 126 -23.83 52.00 -6.42
C ARG A 126 -24.33 50.66 -6.94
N GLU A 127 -25.56 50.60 -7.44
CA GLU A 127 -26.15 49.40 -8.02
C GLU A 127 -25.44 49.01 -9.33
N VAL A 128 -25.27 49.97 -10.25
CA VAL A 128 -24.53 49.78 -11.50
C VAL A 128 -23.11 49.30 -11.23
N LYS A 129 -22.39 49.96 -10.31
CA LYS A 129 -21.05 49.55 -9.89
C LYS A 129 -21.01 48.11 -9.37
N LYS A 130 -21.96 47.75 -8.51
CA LYS A 130 -22.03 46.40 -7.93
C LYS A 130 -22.30 45.36 -9.02
N ALA A 131 -23.18 45.65 -9.97
CA ALA A 131 -23.46 44.77 -11.10
C ALA A 131 -22.21 44.56 -11.98
N LEU A 132 -21.48 45.64 -12.29
CA LEU A 132 -20.23 45.56 -13.05
C LEU A 132 -19.17 44.72 -12.33
N GLN A 133 -19.02 44.89 -11.02
CA GLN A 133 -18.09 44.08 -10.22
C GLN A 133 -18.48 42.60 -10.14
N GLU A 134 -19.77 42.27 -10.24
CA GLU A 134 -20.22 40.87 -10.28
C GLU A 134 -19.95 40.25 -11.65
N VAL A 135 -20.22 41.00 -12.73
CA VAL A 135 -19.93 40.56 -14.11
C VAL A 135 -18.44 40.31 -14.29
N GLU A 136 -17.58 41.21 -13.81
CA GLU A 136 -16.12 41.04 -13.92
C GLU A 136 -15.64 39.83 -13.12
N ARG A 137 -16.12 39.64 -11.89
CA ARG A 137 -15.78 38.45 -11.10
C ARG A 137 -16.24 37.15 -11.75
N ALA A 138 -17.45 37.11 -12.29
CA ALA A 138 -17.97 35.95 -13.00
C ALA A 138 -17.15 35.63 -14.26
N LYS A 139 -16.70 36.67 -14.98
CA LYS A 139 -15.82 36.53 -16.14
C LYS A 139 -14.44 35.98 -15.74
N GLU A 140 -13.80 36.55 -14.70
CA GLU A 140 -12.52 36.05 -14.20
C GLU A 140 -12.59 34.59 -13.73
N GLU A 141 -13.67 34.20 -13.05
CA GLU A 141 -13.88 32.81 -12.64
C GLU A 141 -14.08 31.87 -13.83
N SER A 142 -14.83 32.32 -14.84
CA SER A 142 -15.01 31.60 -16.09
C SER A 142 -13.68 31.40 -16.82
N ASP A 143 -12.86 32.45 -16.92
CA ASP A 143 -11.55 32.41 -17.58
C ASP A 143 -10.58 31.47 -16.85
N LYS A 144 -10.54 31.53 -15.50
CA LYS A 144 -9.75 30.59 -14.68
C LYS A 144 -10.19 29.14 -14.91
N ARG A 145 -11.50 28.88 -14.95
CA ARG A 145 -12.04 27.53 -15.20
C ARG A 145 -11.68 27.06 -16.61
N ALA A 146 -11.78 27.93 -17.62
CA ALA A 146 -11.40 27.61 -18.99
C ALA A 146 -9.90 27.25 -19.09
N GLU A 147 -9.04 27.99 -18.40
CA GLU A 147 -7.60 27.73 -18.41
C GLU A 147 -7.24 26.42 -17.69
N GLN A 148 -7.88 26.14 -16.56
CA GLN A 148 -7.76 24.85 -15.88
C GLN A 148 -8.22 23.68 -16.77
N ALA A 149 -9.31 23.85 -17.51
CA ALA A 149 -9.80 22.85 -18.46
C ALA A 149 -8.82 22.62 -19.63
N LYS A 150 -8.18 23.68 -20.15
CA LYS A 150 -7.13 23.53 -21.16
C LYS A 150 -5.91 22.79 -20.60
N HIS A 151 -5.46 23.15 -19.40
CA HIS A 151 -4.33 22.46 -18.76
C HIS A 151 -4.62 20.98 -18.51
N SER A 152 -5.83 20.65 -18.03
CA SER A 152 -6.22 19.26 -17.80
C SER A 152 -6.37 18.49 -19.11
N ALA A 153 -6.94 19.09 -20.15
CA ALA A 153 -7.03 18.50 -21.48
C ALA A 153 -5.63 18.23 -22.06
N HIS A 154 -4.70 19.20 -21.97
CA HIS A 154 -3.33 19.03 -22.44
C HIS A 154 -2.58 17.95 -21.65
N HIS A 155 -2.77 17.89 -20.33
CA HIS A 155 -2.22 16.82 -19.50
C HIS A 155 -2.77 15.45 -19.88
N PHE A 156 -4.09 15.35 -20.10
CA PHE A 156 -4.73 14.12 -20.54
C PHE A 156 -4.24 13.69 -21.92
N GLU A 157 -4.11 14.61 -22.87
CA GLU A 157 -3.56 14.35 -24.21
C GLU A 157 -2.13 13.81 -24.14
N LYS A 158 -1.29 14.38 -23.27
CA LYS A 158 0.06 13.87 -23.02
C LYS A 158 0.03 12.44 -22.47
N LEU A 159 -0.79 12.17 -21.46
CA LEU A 159 -0.95 10.83 -20.89
C LEU A 159 -1.48 9.83 -21.92
N TRP A 160 -2.46 10.24 -22.73
CA TRP A 160 -3.05 9.41 -23.76
C TRP A 160 -2.02 9.06 -24.84
N ASN A 161 -1.23 10.03 -25.31
CA ASN A 161 -0.15 9.80 -26.27
C ASN A 161 0.95 8.88 -25.70
N GLN A 162 1.24 8.96 -24.41
CA GLN A 162 2.16 8.03 -23.73
C GLN A 162 1.57 6.62 -23.66
N ALA A 163 0.31 6.47 -23.26
CA ALA A 163 -0.36 5.19 -23.13
C ALA A 163 -0.62 4.51 -24.48
N LYS A 164 -0.95 5.28 -25.53
CA LYS A 164 -1.21 4.78 -26.89
C LYS A 164 0.00 4.05 -27.47
N ASN A 165 1.21 4.50 -27.15
CA ASN A 165 2.45 3.91 -27.65
C ASN A 165 3.04 2.84 -26.71
N GLN A 166 2.40 2.58 -25.56
CA GLN A 166 2.80 1.49 -24.69
C GLN A 166 2.17 0.17 -25.15
N PRO A 167 2.95 -0.92 -25.25
CA PRO A 167 2.38 -2.23 -25.49
C PRO A 167 1.42 -2.59 -24.33
N PRO A 168 0.32 -3.29 -24.60
CA PRO A 168 -0.65 -3.64 -23.57
C PRO A 168 0.03 -4.43 -22.45
N ILE A 169 -0.11 -3.95 -21.22
CA ILE A 169 0.33 -4.68 -20.02
C ILE A 169 -0.65 -5.84 -19.85
N ILE A 170 -0.24 -7.04 -20.25
CA ILE A 170 -0.97 -8.28 -19.99
C ILE A 170 -0.85 -8.55 -18.48
N GLN A 171 -1.84 -8.09 -17.70
CA GLN A 171 -1.98 -8.54 -16.32
C GLN A 171 -2.49 -9.97 -16.34
N THR A 172 -1.59 -10.94 -16.39
CA THR A 172 -1.92 -12.34 -16.11
C THR A 172 -2.30 -12.42 -14.64
N LYS A 173 -3.59 -12.27 -14.35
CA LYS A 173 -4.13 -12.60 -13.04
C LYS A 173 -4.06 -14.12 -12.94
N THR A 174 -2.97 -14.64 -12.40
CA THR A 174 -2.85 -16.04 -11.99
C THR A 174 -3.79 -16.23 -10.82
N VAL A 175 -5.06 -16.50 -11.13
CA VAL A 175 -6.02 -16.99 -10.15
C VAL A 175 -5.54 -18.40 -9.82
N ALA A 176 -5.16 -18.64 -8.56
CA ALA A 176 -4.95 -20.00 -8.09
C ALA A 176 -6.25 -20.76 -8.38
N PRO A 177 -6.21 -21.85 -9.16
CA PRO A 177 -7.39 -22.68 -9.40
C PRO A 177 -8.07 -23.00 -8.07
N SER A 178 -9.40 -22.95 -8.02
CA SER A 178 -10.19 -23.10 -6.78
C SER A 178 -9.87 -24.39 -6.01
N ASP A 179 -9.30 -25.36 -6.70
CA ASP A 179 -8.91 -26.70 -6.26
C ASP A 179 -7.42 -26.82 -5.87
N TYR A 180 -6.64 -25.74 -5.90
CA TYR A 180 -5.19 -25.77 -5.59
C TYR A 180 -4.90 -26.26 -4.17
N GLU A 181 -5.68 -25.83 -3.18
CA GLU A 181 -5.54 -26.28 -1.79
C GLU A 181 -5.93 -27.76 -1.63
N GLU A 182 -6.95 -28.21 -2.35
CA GLU A 182 -7.41 -29.60 -2.35
C GLU A 182 -6.36 -30.54 -2.97
N LEU A 183 -5.83 -30.19 -4.14
CA LEU A 183 -4.74 -30.92 -4.81
C LEU A 183 -3.49 -31.01 -3.92
N ARG A 184 -3.14 -29.92 -3.22
CA ARG A 184 -1.99 -29.90 -2.31
C ARG A 184 -2.21 -30.82 -1.11
N SER A 185 -3.43 -30.87 -0.58
CA SER A 185 -3.81 -31.80 0.50
C SER A 185 -3.70 -33.25 0.03
N GLN A 186 -4.27 -33.58 -1.13
CA GLN A 186 -4.22 -34.92 -1.72
C GLN A 186 -2.78 -35.37 -2.01
N ALA A 187 -1.93 -34.47 -2.53
CA ALA A 187 -0.53 -34.78 -2.77
C ALA A 187 0.25 -35.08 -1.48
N ASN A 188 -0.04 -34.36 -0.39
CA ASN A 188 0.56 -34.62 0.92
C ASN A 188 0.10 -35.97 1.49
N GLU A 189 -1.19 -36.28 1.39
CA GLU A 189 -1.75 -37.57 1.83
C GLU A 189 -1.15 -38.74 1.03
N ALA A 190 -1.06 -38.62 -0.30
CA ALA A 190 -0.42 -39.61 -1.16
C ALA A 190 1.05 -39.84 -0.77
N GLN A 191 1.78 -38.78 -0.40
CA GLN A 191 3.17 -38.90 0.05
C GLN A 191 3.28 -39.58 1.41
N GLN A 192 2.35 -39.32 2.33
CA GLN A 192 2.28 -40.02 3.63
C GLN A 192 2.00 -41.51 3.44
N LEU A 193 0.98 -41.86 2.64
CA LEU A 193 0.65 -43.24 2.31
C LEU A 193 1.82 -43.96 1.62
N ARG A 194 2.55 -43.28 0.75
CA ARG A 194 3.75 -43.84 0.12
C ARG A 194 4.84 -44.15 1.15
N ASN A 195 5.09 -43.25 2.08
CA ASN A 195 6.07 -43.45 3.15
C ASN A 195 5.67 -44.61 4.09
N GLU A 196 4.39 -44.72 4.41
CA GLU A 196 3.86 -45.85 5.20
C GLU A 196 4.00 -47.18 4.45
N ASN A 197 3.68 -47.22 3.16
CA ASN A 197 3.88 -48.41 2.34
C ASN A 197 5.34 -48.87 2.31
N VAL A 198 6.29 -47.94 2.19
CA VAL A 198 7.73 -48.26 2.24
C VAL A 198 8.12 -48.85 3.60
N LYS A 199 7.61 -48.28 4.70
CA LYS A 199 7.85 -48.82 6.05
C LYS A 199 7.27 -50.23 6.21
N LEU A 200 6.04 -50.45 5.74
CA LEU A 200 5.38 -51.75 5.78
C LEU A 200 6.12 -52.79 4.93
N GLN A 201 6.55 -52.42 3.72
CA GLN A 201 7.35 -53.29 2.86
C GLN A 201 8.67 -53.68 3.51
N ARG A 202 9.36 -52.73 4.14
CA ARG A 202 10.60 -53.01 4.89
C ARG A 202 10.36 -53.97 6.04
N GLY A 203 9.32 -53.73 6.85
CA GLY A 203 8.95 -54.64 7.94
C GLY A 203 8.58 -56.05 7.45
N LEU A 204 7.92 -56.16 6.30
CA LEU A 204 7.60 -57.45 5.69
C LEU A 204 8.86 -58.20 5.24
N ILE A 205 9.85 -57.50 4.68
CA ILE A 205 11.14 -58.08 4.28
C ILE A 205 11.90 -58.57 5.53
N GLU A 206 11.95 -57.75 6.57
CA GLU A 206 12.60 -58.10 7.85
C GLU A 206 11.94 -59.34 8.48
N GLN A 207 10.61 -59.39 8.55
CA GLN A 207 9.90 -60.57 9.04
C GLN A 207 10.13 -61.82 8.19
N ARG A 208 10.18 -61.69 6.85
CA ARG A 208 10.49 -62.81 5.96
C ARG A 208 11.90 -63.35 6.22
N ALA A 209 12.89 -62.46 6.34
CA ALA A 209 14.26 -62.84 6.64
C ALA A 209 14.39 -63.54 8.01
N GLU A 210 13.68 -63.04 9.03
CA GLU A 210 13.61 -63.69 10.34
C GLU A 210 12.98 -65.08 10.26
N TYR A 211 11.88 -65.22 9.52
CA TYR A 211 11.18 -66.50 9.34
C TYR A 211 12.07 -67.53 8.62
N GLU A 212 12.73 -67.13 7.52
CA GLU A 212 13.66 -67.99 6.78
C GLU A 212 14.86 -68.42 7.63
N SER A 213 15.40 -67.50 8.45
CA SER A 213 16.48 -67.81 9.40
C SER A 213 16.06 -68.83 10.45
N ARG A 214 14.83 -68.73 10.98
CA ARG A 214 14.27 -69.72 11.92
C ARG A 214 14.10 -71.08 11.26
N LEU A 215 13.53 -71.13 10.05
CA LEU A 215 13.33 -72.36 9.30
C LEU A 215 14.66 -73.09 9.04
N SER A 216 15.70 -72.35 8.61
CA SER A 216 17.04 -72.90 8.40
C SER A 216 17.67 -73.47 9.67
N LYS A 217 17.44 -72.83 10.83
CA LYS A 217 17.89 -73.35 12.13
C LYS A 217 17.16 -74.64 12.52
N GLU A 218 15.85 -74.73 12.25
CA GLU A 218 15.05 -75.93 12.51
C GLU A 218 15.49 -77.10 11.62
N ASP A 219 15.72 -76.88 10.32
CA ASP A 219 16.22 -77.91 9.40
C ASP A 219 17.59 -78.44 9.82
N LYS A 220 18.52 -77.54 10.18
CA LYS A 220 19.84 -77.93 10.71
C LYS A 220 19.71 -78.75 11.99
N ASN A 221 18.83 -78.35 12.92
CA ASN A 221 18.60 -79.07 14.16
C ASN A 221 18.00 -80.47 13.92
N SER A 222 17.07 -80.59 12.97
CA SER A 222 16.49 -81.87 12.55
C SER A 222 17.54 -82.83 11.99
N SER A 223 18.43 -82.34 11.12
CA SER A 223 19.54 -83.11 10.55
C SER A 223 20.50 -83.62 11.63
N ILE A 224 20.96 -82.72 12.52
CA ILE A 224 21.85 -83.07 13.65
C ILE A 224 21.20 -84.14 14.54
N ASN A 225 19.92 -83.98 14.88
CA ASN A 225 19.19 -84.96 15.69
C ASN A 225 19.09 -86.33 15.01
N LYS A 226 18.91 -86.37 13.69
CA LYS A 226 18.86 -87.62 12.91
C LYS A 226 20.22 -88.32 12.90
N GLU A 227 21.31 -87.59 12.71
CA GLU A 227 22.67 -88.14 12.75
C GLU A 227 23.07 -88.64 14.14
N LEU A 228 22.72 -87.89 15.20
CA LEU A 228 22.92 -88.34 16.59
C LEU A 228 22.21 -89.66 16.85
N ARG A 229 20.93 -89.78 16.46
CA ARG A 229 20.17 -91.03 16.60
C ARG A 229 20.83 -92.19 15.85
N LYS A 230 21.32 -91.95 14.63
CA LYS A 230 22.01 -92.96 13.83
C LYS A 230 23.30 -93.42 14.52
N GLY A 231 24.15 -92.50 14.95
CA GLY A 231 25.40 -92.84 15.62
C GLY A 231 25.21 -93.56 16.96
N CYS A 232 24.21 -93.15 17.78
CA CYS A 232 23.86 -93.90 18.99
C CYS A 232 23.43 -95.35 18.67
N LYS A 233 22.68 -95.56 17.59
CA LYS A 233 22.25 -96.90 17.17
C LYS A 233 23.43 -97.76 16.72
N GLU A 234 24.35 -97.20 15.93
CA GLU A 234 25.57 -97.88 15.48
C GLU A 234 26.47 -98.28 16.65
N LEU A 235 26.70 -97.36 17.61
CA LEU A 235 27.48 -97.63 18.82
C LEU A 235 26.87 -98.77 19.66
N LEU A 236 25.55 -98.75 19.87
CA LEU A 236 24.83 -99.81 20.59
C LEU A 236 24.94 -101.17 19.88
N GLN A 237 24.83 -101.19 18.55
CA GLN A 237 24.92 -102.42 17.76
C GLN A 237 26.33 -103.02 17.80
N ASN A 238 27.36 -102.19 17.59
CA ASN A 238 28.75 -102.64 17.67
C ASN A 238 29.08 -103.21 19.04
N HIS A 239 28.71 -102.51 20.12
CA HIS A 239 28.91 -103.00 21.48
C HIS A 239 28.20 -104.34 21.71
N GLY A 240 26.97 -104.51 21.21
CA GLY A 240 26.25 -105.79 21.27
C GLY A 240 27.03 -106.93 20.62
N LEU A 241 27.51 -106.74 19.39
CA LEU A 241 28.30 -107.74 18.66
C LEU A 241 29.61 -108.09 19.37
N TYR A 242 30.32 -107.09 19.89
CA TYR A 242 31.56 -107.33 20.63
C TYR A 242 31.30 -108.06 21.96
N ALA A 243 30.25 -107.67 22.70
CA ALA A 243 29.88 -108.36 23.94
C ALA A 243 29.53 -109.83 23.67
N GLU A 244 28.78 -110.12 22.60
CA GLU A 244 28.49 -111.49 22.16
C GLU A 244 29.77 -112.28 21.81
N ALA A 245 30.70 -111.68 21.07
CA ALA A 245 31.98 -112.29 20.72
C ALA A 245 32.83 -112.61 21.96
N ILE A 246 32.84 -111.72 22.95
CA ILE A 246 33.56 -111.93 24.22
C ILE A 246 32.92 -113.07 25.02
N ILE A 247 31.60 -113.06 25.19
CA ILE A 247 30.87 -114.13 25.89
C ILE A 247 31.15 -115.48 25.21
N TYR A 248 31.13 -115.53 23.88
CA TYR A 248 31.50 -116.72 23.12
C TYR A 248 32.94 -117.17 23.40
N SER A 249 33.91 -116.26 23.35
CA SER A 249 35.32 -116.58 23.64
C SER A 249 35.53 -117.07 25.08
N LEU A 250 34.90 -116.41 26.07
CA LEU A 250 34.91 -116.80 27.47
C LEU A 250 34.33 -118.21 27.68
N SER A 251 33.24 -118.55 26.96
CA SER A 251 32.61 -119.86 27.06
C SER A 251 33.50 -121.01 26.55
N LEU A 252 34.46 -120.71 25.65
CA LEU A 252 35.41 -121.68 25.10
C LEU A 252 36.65 -121.86 25.99
N SER A 253 37.04 -120.83 26.75
CA SER A 253 38.23 -120.82 27.60
C SER A 253 37.87 -121.08 29.08
N ASN A 254 38.07 -122.30 29.57
CA ASN A 254 37.99 -122.62 30.99
C ASN A 254 39.21 -122.04 31.76
N GLY A 255 39.22 -120.72 31.96
CA GLY A 255 40.15 -120.01 32.84
C GLY A 255 41.61 -120.02 32.39
N GLU A 256 42.13 -118.84 31.99
CA GLU A 256 43.52 -118.36 32.08
C GLU A 256 43.80 -117.31 30.98
N ARG A 257 44.25 -116.11 31.41
CA ARG A 257 44.90 -115.00 30.68
C ARG A 257 44.32 -114.48 29.35
N GLU A 258 44.03 -115.34 28.38
CA GLU A 258 43.54 -114.95 27.04
C GLU A 258 42.18 -114.26 27.13
N ALA A 259 41.25 -114.79 27.93
CA ALA A 259 39.95 -114.16 28.11
C ALA A 259 40.03 -112.77 28.76
N ALA A 260 40.98 -112.57 29.69
CA ALA A 260 41.22 -111.25 30.30
C ALA A 260 41.79 -110.25 29.28
N GLN A 261 42.68 -110.70 28.39
CA GLN A 261 43.21 -109.88 27.29
C GLN A 261 42.13 -109.50 26.29
N ILE A 262 41.18 -110.39 25.99
CA ILE A 262 40.04 -110.08 25.11
C ILE A 262 39.12 -109.03 25.75
N ILE A 263 38.84 -109.13 27.06
CA ILE A 263 38.06 -108.12 27.78
C ILE A 263 38.79 -106.77 27.80
N GLU A 264 40.09 -106.74 28.05
CA GLU A 264 40.89 -105.52 28.07
C GLU A 264 40.95 -104.86 26.68
N ALA A 265 41.15 -105.66 25.62
CA ALA A 265 41.10 -105.21 24.23
C ALA A 265 39.73 -104.60 23.88
N PHE A 266 38.64 -105.24 24.32
CA PHE A 266 37.30 -104.70 24.17
C PHE A 266 37.10 -103.39 24.92
N GLN A 267 37.50 -103.30 26.19
CA GLN A 267 37.37 -102.06 26.96
C GLN A 267 38.14 -100.91 26.30
N MET A 268 39.34 -101.19 25.78
CA MET A 268 40.14 -100.21 25.07
C MET A 268 39.47 -99.77 23.77
N GLN A 269 38.96 -100.72 22.97
CA GLN A 269 38.26 -100.41 21.73
C GLN A 269 36.94 -99.68 21.97
N TYR A 270 36.15 -100.09 22.96
CA TYR A 270 34.93 -99.40 23.36
C TYR A 270 35.21 -97.96 23.79
N SER A 271 36.24 -97.75 24.61
CA SER A 271 36.66 -96.40 25.00
C SER A 271 37.02 -95.54 23.78
N GLN A 272 37.73 -96.12 22.80
CA GLN A 272 38.07 -95.42 21.55
C GLN A 272 36.83 -95.10 20.70
N GLU A 273 35.89 -96.04 20.55
CA GLU A 273 34.65 -95.83 19.78
C GLU A 273 33.75 -94.77 20.43
N VAL A 274 33.61 -94.80 21.76
CA VAL A 274 32.90 -93.77 22.53
C VAL A 274 33.57 -92.40 22.37
N GLN A 275 34.89 -92.34 22.49
CA GLN A 275 35.63 -91.08 22.34
C GLN A 275 35.52 -90.52 20.91
N SER A 276 35.59 -91.40 19.90
CA SER A 276 35.38 -91.05 18.49
C SER A 276 33.97 -90.50 18.26
N PHE A 277 32.95 -91.15 18.82
CA PHE A 277 31.56 -90.67 18.78
C PHE A 277 31.42 -89.30 19.44
N PHE A 278 31.95 -89.11 20.65
CA PHE A 278 31.91 -87.80 21.34
C PHE A 278 32.68 -86.71 20.58
N ASN A 279 33.80 -87.04 19.95
CA ASN A 279 34.53 -86.09 19.08
C ASN A 279 33.69 -85.69 17.87
N LYS A 280 32.97 -86.64 17.27
CA LYS A 280 32.04 -86.37 16.18
C LYS A 280 30.87 -85.48 16.64
N ILE A 281 30.32 -85.72 17.84
CA ILE A 281 29.30 -84.84 18.45
C ILE A 281 29.85 -83.42 18.66
N LYS A 282 31.06 -83.28 19.21
CA LYS A 282 31.70 -81.97 19.40
C LYS A 282 31.86 -81.23 18.08
N GLN A 283 32.26 -81.91 17.01
CA GLN A 283 32.34 -81.29 15.68
C GLN A 283 30.97 -80.84 15.15
N MET A 284 29.92 -81.67 15.33
CA MET A 284 28.55 -81.32 14.93
C MET A 284 27.96 -80.16 15.75
N THR A 285 28.36 -80.02 17.01
CA THR A 285 27.84 -78.99 17.93
C THR A 285 28.67 -77.69 17.94
N ALA A 286 29.95 -77.72 17.57
CA ALA A 286 30.79 -76.53 17.47
C ALA A 286 30.31 -75.51 16.42
N VAL A 287 29.58 -75.97 15.39
CA VAL A 287 28.88 -75.11 14.41
C VAL A 287 27.80 -74.22 15.06
N ARG A 288 27.41 -74.46 16.32
CA ARG A 288 26.46 -73.62 17.07
C ARG A 288 27.06 -72.46 17.87
N SER A 289 28.39 -72.35 18.01
CA SER A 289 29.01 -71.34 18.89
C SER A 289 29.42 -70.02 18.21
N VAL A 290 29.20 -69.90 16.91
CA VAL A 290 29.44 -68.65 16.16
C VAL A 290 28.11 -68.21 15.56
N GLY A 291 27.34 -67.45 16.34
CA GLY A 291 26.03 -66.93 15.98
C GLY A 291 25.40 -66.16 17.12
#